data_AF-A0ABD0RX93-F1
#
_entry.id   AF-A0ABD0RX93-F1
#
_cell.length_a   1.000
_cell.length_b   1.000
_cell.length_c   1.000
_cell.angle_alpha   90.00
_cell.angle_beta   90.00
_cell.angle_gamma   90.00
#
_symmetry.space_group_name_H-M   'P 1'
#
loop_
_entity.id
_entity.type
_entity.pdbx_description
1 polymer ?
#
loop_
_entity_poly.entity_id
_entity_poly.type
_entity_poly.pdbx_seq_one_letter_code
_entity_poly.pdbx_strand_id
1 'polypeptide(L)'
;MQVGEQTAGQVEERLEEEEEEEREEEENGSAPSEPQTPMEVYKTAIYRHPLFPLLALLFEKCEQSTQSSECVTSASFDVDIENFVRNQEKEGKAFFSEDPDLDNL
;
A
#
# COMPACT_ATOMS: atom_id res chain seq x y z
N MET A 1 31.69 1.81 -58.72
CA MET A 1 31.69 2.23 -57.31
C MET A 1 30.46 3.10 -57.12
N GLN A 2 29.38 2.53 -56.59
CA GLN A 2 28.18 3.28 -56.20
C GLN A 2 28.17 3.23 -54.67
N VAL A 3 28.53 4.33 -54.03
CA VAL A 3 28.33 4.48 -52.58
C VAL A 3 26.90 4.93 -52.39
N GLY A 4 26.07 4.09 -51.78
CA GLY A 4 24.68 4.40 -51.49
C GLY A 4 24.59 5.31 -50.28
N GLU A 5 24.04 6.51 -50.49
CA GLU A 5 23.46 7.34 -49.44
C GLU A 5 22.18 6.64 -48.96
N GLN A 6 22.26 5.91 -47.84
CA GLN A 6 21.12 5.36 -47.12
C GLN A 6 21.43 5.40 -45.62
N THR A 7 21.54 6.58 -45.01
CA THR A 7 21.87 6.67 -43.56
C THR A 7 21.21 7.85 -42.84
N ALA A 8 20.04 8.31 -43.28
CA ALA A 8 19.27 9.32 -42.54
C ALA A 8 17.90 8.78 -42.09
N GLY A 9 17.09 8.21 -42.99
CA GLY A 9 15.76 7.71 -42.60
C GLY A 9 15.76 6.52 -41.64
N GLN A 10 16.82 5.70 -41.65
CA GLN A 10 16.89 4.49 -40.83
C GLN A 10 17.45 4.74 -39.43
N VAL A 11 18.00 5.93 -39.16
CA VAL A 11 18.47 6.30 -37.82
C VAL A 11 17.35 6.98 -37.03
N GLU A 12 16.47 7.74 -37.70
CA GLU A 12 15.32 8.37 -37.04
C GLU A 12 14.24 7.35 -36.63
N GLU A 13 13.94 6.36 -37.48
CA GLU A 13 12.99 5.28 -37.13
C GLU A 13 13.44 4.48 -35.88
N ARG A 14 14.75 4.23 -35.73
CA ARG A 14 15.31 3.54 -34.55
C ARG A 14 15.27 4.38 -33.28
N LEU A 15 15.43 5.70 -33.40
CA LEU A 15 15.38 6.62 -32.27
C LEU A 15 13.95 6.78 -31.75
N GLU A 16 12.96 6.75 -32.65
CA GLU A 16 11.54 6.79 -32.29
C GLU A 16 11.08 5.47 -31.62
N GLU A 17 11.56 4.32 -32.10
CA GLU A 17 11.29 3.00 -31.47
C GLU A 17 11.92 2.88 -30.07
N GLU A 18 13.15 3.37 -29.86
CA GLU A 18 13.82 3.38 -28.54
C GLU A 18 13.10 4.31 -27.53
N GLU A 19 12.53 5.44 -27.97
CA GLU A 19 11.80 6.38 -27.11
C GLU A 19 10.39 5.87 -26.72
N GLU A 20 9.78 5.02 -27.56
CA GLU A 20 8.51 4.34 -27.23
C GLU A 20 8.72 3.19 -26.24
N GLU A 21 9.82 2.42 -26.37
CA GLU A 21 10.19 1.35 -25.43
C GLU A 21 10.52 1.89 -24.02
N GLU A 22 11.27 3.00 -23.91
CA GLU A 22 11.54 3.65 -22.61
C GLU A 22 10.27 4.20 -21.94
N ARG A 23 9.25 4.59 -22.73
CA ARG A 23 8.01 5.16 -22.21
C ARG A 23 7.02 4.08 -21.74
N GLU A 24 7.05 2.89 -22.33
CA GLU A 24 6.30 1.72 -21.84
C GLU A 24 6.89 1.12 -20.55
N GLU A 25 8.22 1.21 -20.36
CA GLU A 25 8.85 0.79 -19.09
C GLU A 25 8.53 1.74 -17.91
N GLU A 26 8.33 3.04 -18.13
CA GLU A 26 7.90 3.97 -17.07
C GLU A 26 6.41 3.84 -16.68
N GLU A 27 5.53 3.36 -17.58
CA GLU A 27 4.10 3.15 -17.25
C GLU A 27 3.86 1.82 -16.50
N ASN A 28 4.79 0.86 -16.62
CA ASN A 28 4.79 -0.35 -15.80
C ASN A 28 5.79 -0.22 -14.64
N GLY A 29 5.60 0.80 -13.81
CA GLY A 29 6.25 0.98 -12.51
C GLY A 29 5.89 -0.12 -11.52
N SER A 30 6.30 -1.35 -11.81
CA SER A 30 6.57 -2.39 -10.83
C SER A 30 7.97 -2.88 -11.12
N ALA A 31 8.93 -2.18 -10.53
CA ALA A 31 10.28 -2.69 -10.32
C ALA A 31 10.20 -4.17 -9.91
N PRO A 32 11.12 -5.04 -10.37
CA PRO A 32 11.11 -6.44 -9.99
C PRO A 32 11.17 -6.51 -8.47
N SER A 33 10.06 -6.90 -7.84
CA SER A 33 9.96 -6.98 -6.40
C SER A 33 11.02 -7.95 -5.91
N GLU A 34 12.00 -7.46 -5.15
CA GLU A 34 12.92 -8.31 -4.40
C GLU A 34 12.12 -9.41 -3.68
N PRO A 35 12.68 -10.64 -3.56
CA PRO A 35 11.98 -11.72 -2.88
C PRO A 35 11.68 -11.30 -1.44
N GLN A 36 10.41 -11.00 -1.18
CA GLN A 36 9.95 -10.59 0.14
C GLN A 36 10.25 -11.70 1.13
N THR A 37 10.93 -11.35 2.22
CA THR A 37 11.17 -12.26 3.33
C THR A 37 9.83 -12.69 3.94
N PRO A 38 9.73 -13.89 4.55
CA PRO A 38 8.49 -14.29 5.22
C PRO A 38 7.98 -13.25 6.22
N MET A 39 8.89 -12.55 6.91
CA MET A 39 8.54 -11.49 7.87
C MET A 39 7.84 -10.29 7.20
N GLU A 40 8.28 -9.88 6.01
CA GLU A 40 7.67 -8.77 5.26
C GLU A 40 6.27 -9.11 4.77
N VAL A 41 6.04 -10.39 4.42
CA VAL A 41 4.70 -10.89 4.07
C VAL A 41 3.76 -10.78 5.27
N TYR A 42 4.17 -11.25 6.46
CA TYR A 42 3.37 -11.14 7.68
C TYR A 42 3.09 -9.69 8.05
N LYS A 43 4.12 -8.83 8.00
CA LYS A 43 3.96 -7.39 8.26
C LYS A 43 2.93 -6.76 7.32
N THR A 44 3.00 -7.09 6.04
CA THR A 44 2.04 -6.61 5.03
C THR A 44 0.64 -7.15 5.28
N ALA A 45 0.50 -8.40 5.71
CA ALA A 45 -0.79 -8.99 6.06
C ALA A 45 -1.43 -8.25 7.26
N ILE A 46 -0.67 -7.99 8.32
CA ILE A 46 -1.13 -7.24 9.49
C ILE A 46 -1.60 -5.83 9.11
N TYR A 47 -0.85 -5.11 8.26
CA TYR A 47 -1.26 -3.77 7.83
C TYR A 47 -2.50 -3.73 6.93
N ARG A 48 -2.77 -4.83 6.22
CA ARG A 48 -4.00 -4.97 5.41
C ARG A 48 -5.17 -5.52 6.22
N HIS A 49 -4.98 -5.85 7.49
CA HIS A 49 -6.04 -6.39 8.33
C HIS A 49 -7.18 -5.37 8.53
N PRO A 50 -8.47 -5.76 8.41
CA PRO A 50 -9.57 -4.80 8.47
C PRO A 50 -9.64 -4.01 9.78
N LEU A 51 -9.21 -4.59 10.90
CA LEU A 51 -9.15 -3.91 12.20
C LEU A 51 -7.92 -3.01 12.38
N PHE A 52 -6.91 -3.07 11.49
CA PHE A 52 -5.67 -2.31 11.66
C PHE A 52 -5.90 -0.80 11.83
N PRO A 53 -6.78 -0.13 11.05
CA PRO A 53 -7.05 1.29 11.23
C PRO A 53 -7.61 1.64 12.62
N LEU A 54 -8.47 0.80 13.18
CA LEU A 54 -9.00 0.98 14.53
C LEU A 54 -7.87 0.76 15.56
N LEU A 55 -7.14 -0.35 15.47
CA LEU A 55 -6.07 -0.68 16.41
C LEU A 55 -4.97 0.40 16.43
N ALA A 56 -4.58 0.91 15.26
CA ALA A 56 -3.61 2.01 15.15
C ALA A 56 -4.08 3.26 15.90
N LEU A 57 -5.35 3.66 15.72
CA LEU A 57 -5.95 4.80 16.42
C LEU A 57 -5.99 4.59 17.94
N LEU A 58 -6.42 3.41 18.40
CA LEU A 58 -6.51 3.13 19.84
C LEU A 58 -5.11 3.10 20.48
N PHE A 59 -4.10 2.56 19.81
CA PHE A 59 -2.73 2.56 20.30
C PHE A 59 -2.14 3.96 20.40
N GLU A 60 -2.39 4.84 19.43
CA GLU A 60 -1.97 6.24 19.51
C GLU A 60 -2.58 6.95 20.73
N LYS A 61 -3.87 6.72 21.00
CA LYS A 61 -4.54 7.26 22.19
C LYS A 61 -4.01 6.70 23.51
N CYS A 62 -3.69 5.42 23.55
CA CYS A 62 -3.03 4.79 24.69
C CYS A 62 -1.63 5.36 24.92
N GLU A 63 -0.87 5.59 23.85
CA GLU A 63 0.45 6.20 23.93
C GLU A 63 0.37 7.61 24.56
N GLN A 64 -0.53 8.45 24.07
CA GLN A 64 -0.75 9.80 24.62
C GLN A 64 -1.11 9.77 26.10
N SER A 65 -1.95 8.82 26.51
CA SER A 65 -2.37 8.64 27.91
C SER A 65 -1.26 8.19 28.84
N THR A 66 -0.23 7.52 28.31
CA THR A 66 0.89 6.98 29.09
C THR A 66 2.12 7.87 29.07
N GLN A 67 2.29 8.69 28.03
CA GLN A 67 3.44 9.59 27.88
C GLN A 67 3.15 11.04 28.30
N SER A 68 1.89 11.47 28.34
CA SER A 68 1.53 12.85 28.62
C SER A 68 0.53 12.98 29.78
N SER A 69 0.30 14.20 30.26
CA SER A 69 -0.77 14.48 31.24
C SER A 69 -2.15 14.67 30.59
N GLU A 70 -2.26 14.54 29.26
CA GLU A 70 -3.54 14.56 28.56
C GLU A 70 -4.35 13.33 28.99
N CYS A 71 -5.45 13.58 29.70
CA CYS A 71 -6.34 12.52 30.15
C CYS A 71 -7.28 12.12 29.00
N VAL A 72 -6.84 11.19 28.14
CA VAL A 72 -7.75 10.54 27.21
C VAL A 72 -8.65 9.61 28.03
N THR A 73 -9.93 9.97 28.10
CA THR A 73 -10.90 9.19 28.89
C THR A 73 -11.24 7.88 28.17
N SER A 74 -11.49 6.81 28.93
CA SER A 74 -11.94 5.52 28.39
C SER A 74 -13.19 5.65 27.52
N ALA A 75 -14.08 6.58 27.85
CA ALA A 75 -15.28 6.89 27.07
C ALA A 75 -14.99 7.36 25.64
N SER A 76 -13.81 7.95 25.39
CA SER A 76 -13.43 8.35 24.03
C SER A 76 -13.07 7.16 23.14
N PHE A 77 -12.64 6.04 23.72
CA PHE A 77 -12.37 4.81 22.97
C PHE A 77 -13.69 4.16 22.51
N ASP A 78 -14.72 4.17 23.37
CA ASP A 78 -16.05 3.65 23.02
C ASP A 78 -16.59 4.34 21.75
N VAL A 79 -16.49 5.67 21.70
CA VAL A 79 -16.91 6.48 20.55
C VAL A 79 -16.12 6.14 19.28
N ASP A 80 -14.80 5.92 19.38
CA ASP A 80 -13.99 5.55 18.22
C ASP A 80 -14.36 4.17 17.67
N ILE A 81 -14.61 3.21 18.57
CA ILE A 81 -15.05 1.85 18.21
C ILE A 81 -16.42 1.89 17.54
N GLU A 82 -17.39 2.60 18.12
CA GLU A 82 -18.72 2.78 17.53
C GLU A 82 -18.65 3.41 16.13
N ASN A 83 -17.83 4.45 15.98
CA ASN A 83 -17.63 5.11 14.69
C ASN A 83 -17.01 4.17 13.66
N PHE A 84 -16.01 3.37 14.05
CA PHE A 84 -15.39 2.38 13.18
C PHE A 84 -16.40 1.32 12.74
N VAL A 85 -17.17 0.75 13.67
CA VAL A 85 -18.21 -0.24 13.38
C VAL A 85 -19.24 0.31 12.41
N ARG A 86 -19.78 1.50 12.68
CA ARG A 86 -20.76 2.15 11.81
C ARG A 86 -20.20 2.41 10.41
N ASN A 87 -18.94 2.80 10.30
CA ASN A 87 -18.30 3.02 9.00
C ASN A 87 -18.13 1.70 8.23
N GLN A 88 -17.67 0.64 8.89
CA GLN A 88 -17.53 -0.69 8.29
C GLN A 88 -18.87 -1.21 7.77
N GLU A 89 -19.94 -1.10 8.55
CA GLU A 89 -21.29 -1.48 8.13
C GLU A 89 -21.77 -0.66 6.93
N LYS A 90 -21.56 0.66 6.96
CA LYS A 90 -21.92 1.56 5.86
C LYS A 90 -21.20 1.21 4.55
N GLU A 91 -19.94 0.80 4.65
CA GLU A 91 -19.10 0.43 3.51
C GLU A 91 -19.24 -1.05 3.11
N GLY A 92 -19.97 -1.87 3.89
CA GLY A 92 -20.12 -3.30 3.67
C GLY A 92 -18.81 -4.08 3.82
N LYS A 93 -17.86 -3.57 4.60
CA LYS A 93 -16.55 -4.18 4.82
C LYS A 93 -16.61 -5.23 5.94
N ALA A 94 -15.87 -6.32 5.77
CA ALA A 94 -15.72 -7.34 6.81
C ALA A 94 -14.83 -6.83 7.95
N PHE A 95 -15.11 -7.28 9.19
CA PHE A 95 -14.28 -7.00 10.36
C PHE A 95 -13.06 -7.91 10.47
N PHE A 96 -13.15 -9.09 9.89
CA PHE A 96 -12.13 -10.14 9.93
C PHE A 96 -11.51 -10.30 8.56
N SER A 97 -10.24 -10.73 8.53
CA SER A 97 -9.57 -11.07 7.30
C SER A 97 -10.04 -12.42 6.76
N GLU A 98 -9.50 -12.83 5.61
CA GLU A 98 -9.73 -14.18 5.07
C GLU A 98 -8.84 -15.24 5.76
N ASP A 99 -7.93 -14.80 6.64
CA ASP A 99 -6.96 -15.63 7.34
C ASP A 99 -7.28 -15.65 8.85
N PRO A 100 -7.91 -16.72 9.36
CA PRO A 100 -8.27 -16.80 10.78
C PRO A 100 -7.04 -16.88 11.69
N ASP A 101 -5.88 -17.35 11.22
CA ASP A 101 -4.66 -17.35 12.06
C ASP A 101 -4.16 -15.91 12.25
N LEU A 102 -4.31 -15.06 11.23
CA LEU A 102 -4.03 -13.63 11.32
C LEU A 102 -5.01 -12.91 12.26
N ASP A 103 -6.29 -13.28 12.24
CA ASP A 103 -7.33 -12.69 13.10
C ASP A 103 -7.12 -13.03 14.59
N ASN A 104 -6.48 -14.18 14.89
CA ASN A 104 -6.25 -14.69 16.24
C ASN A 104 -4.85 -14.37 16.81
N LEU A 105 -4.03 -13.62 16.06
CA LEU A 105 -2.69 -13.22 16.47
C LEU A 105 -2.70 -12.37 17.76
#